data_AF-A0A967IBU9-F1
#
_entry.id   AF-A0A967IBU9-F1
#
_cell.length_a   1.000
_cell.length_b   1.000
_cell.length_c   1.000
_cell.angle_alpha   90.00
_cell.angle_beta   90.00
_cell.angle_gamma   90.00
#
_symmetry.space_group_name_H-M   'P 1'
#
loop_
_entity.id
_entity.type
_entity.pdbx_description
1 polymer ?
#
loop_
_entity_poly.entity_id
_entity_poly.type
_entity_poly.pdbx_seq_one_letter_code
_entity_poly.pdbx_strand_id
1 'polypeptide(L)'
;MHRLTRSALHISALVSFVLLTAATVLANAVPAKLAAARLAAEQGQGSEAASLYEEYIATHPMMQSVFVSKDERLQPSRVHNLLLAFAELTELYRLSGDEQPRLRYLDRLDWLKRNRTIGAINLYHLARVYMDNGRIDQGLDVLAKITSDQERFPREEHNKVYLRACARLLKTQSQQGRPDE
;
A
#
# COMPACT_ATOMS: atom_id res chain seq x y z
N MET A 1 3.17 -36.64 50.90
CA MET A 1 3.39 -35.24 50.48
C MET A 1 3.93 -35.22 49.06
N HIS A 2 3.09 -35.07 48.04
CA HIS A 2 3.51 -34.72 46.67
C HIS A 2 2.25 -34.50 45.83
N ARG A 3 1.86 -33.23 45.58
CA ARG A 3 0.95 -32.82 44.49
C ARG A 3 0.85 -31.28 44.44
N LEU A 4 1.93 -30.59 44.08
CA LEU A 4 1.90 -29.14 43.77
C LEU A 4 3.03 -28.74 42.80
N THR A 5 3.06 -29.25 41.57
CA THR A 5 4.03 -28.76 40.56
C THR A 5 3.53 -28.71 39.11
N ARG A 6 2.30 -29.13 38.78
CA ARG A 6 1.81 -29.13 37.38
C ARG A 6 1.12 -27.84 36.93
N SER A 7 0.65 -26.99 37.85
CA SER A 7 -0.15 -25.80 37.48
C SER A 7 0.69 -24.59 37.05
N ALA A 8 1.97 -24.51 37.43
CA ALA A 8 2.83 -23.36 37.08
C ALA A 8 3.29 -23.38 35.61
N LEU A 9 3.37 -24.56 34.98
CA LEU A 9 3.86 -24.70 33.61
C LEU A 9 2.84 -24.24 32.56
N HIS A 10 1.54 -24.41 32.82
CA HIS A 10 0.48 -24.04 31.87
C HIS A 10 0.18 -22.54 31.84
N ILE A 11 0.40 -21.82 32.95
CA ILE A 11 0.16 -20.36 33.01
C ILE A 11 1.25 -19.61 32.23
N SER A 12 2.50 -20.09 32.25
CA SER A 12 3.62 -19.46 31.55
C SER A 12 3.51 -19.55 30.01
N ALA A 13 2.95 -20.66 29.50
CA ALA A 13 2.71 -20.85 28.08
C ALA A 13 1.57 -19.96 27.54
N LEU A 14 0.52 -19.74 28.33
CA LEU A 14 -0.63 -18.91 27.94
C LEU A 14 -0.27 -17.41 27.88
N VAL A 15 0.51 -16.92 28.85
CA VAL A 15 0.98 -15.52 28.90
C VAL A 15 1.92 -15.21 27.73
N SER A 16 2.81 -16.16 27.38
CA SER A 16 3.70 -16.02 26.23
C SER A 16 2.96 -16.01 24.88
N PHE A 17 1.87 -16.78 24.75
CA PHE A 17 1.04 -16.80 23.55
C PHE A 17 0.21 -15.51 23.39
N VAL A 18 -0.33 -14.96 24.49
CA VAL A 18 -1.08 -13.69 24.48
C VAL A 18 -0.17 -12.49 24.18
N LEU A 19 1.07 -12.49 24.67
CA LEU A 19 2.05 -11.44 24.35
C LEU A 19 2.48 -11.48 22.87
N LEU A 20 2.62 -12.68 22.29
CA LEU A 20 2.99 -12.83 20.88
C LEU A 20 1.85 -12.40 19.95
N THR A 21 0.59 -12.70 20.28
CA THR A 21 -0.56 -12.25 19.48
C THR A 21 -0.79 -10.74 19.60
N ALA A 22 -0.67 -10.15 20.79
CA ALA A 22 -0.78 -8.70 20.98
C ALA A 22 0.29 -7.92 20.19
N ALA A 23 1.53 -8.42 20.16
CA ALA A 23 2.60 -7.81 19.37
C ALA A 23 2.32 -7.89 17.85
N THR A 24 1.76 -9.01 17.36
CA THR A 24 1.38 -9.13 15.94
C THR A 24 0.17 -8.28 15.56
N VAL A 25 -0.80 -8.08 16.47
CA VAL A 25 -1.96 -7.20 16.23
C VAL A 25 -1.52 -5.73 16.18
N LEU A 26 -0.61 -5.31 17.06
CA LEU A 26 -0.03 -3.95 17.03
C LEU A 26 0.86 -3.72 15.80
N ALA A 27 1.58 -4.74 15.32
CA ALA A 27 2.43 -4.63 14.12
C ALA A 27 1.63 -4.45 12.81
N ASN A 28 0.36 -4.89 12.80
CA ASN A 28 -0.55 -4.78 11.65
C ASN A 28 -1.64 -3.70 11.82
N ALA A 29 -1.61 -2.95 12.92
CA ALA A 29 -2.58 -1.87 13.14
C ALA A 29 -2.42 -0.79 12.07
N VAL A 30 -3.55 -0.36 11.50
CA VAL A 30 -3.59 0.84 10.67
C VAL A 30 -3.06 2.01 11.52
N PRO A 31 -2.04 2.76 11.05
CA PRO A 31 -1.51 3.89 11.80
C PRO A 31 -2.63 4.84 12.22
N ALA A 32 -2.62 5.31 13.47
CA ALA A 32 -3.71 6.12 14.03
C ALA A 32 -4.09 7.33 13.15
N LYS A 33 -3.10 7.98 12.53
CA LYS A 33 -3.32 9.08 11.58
C LYS A 33 -4.09 8.65 10.32
N LEU A 34 -3.75 7.49 9.76
CA LEU A 34 -4.46 6.93 8.60
C LEU A 34 -5.90 6.54 8.96
N ALA A 35 -6.12 6.02 10.17
CA ALA A 35 -7.47 5.74 10.67
C ALA A 35 -8.29 7.02 10.88
N ALA A 36 -7.69 8.06 11.45
CA ALA A 36 -8.33 9.37 11.64
C ALA A 36 -8.69 10.03 10.29
N ALA A 37 -7.79 9.98 9.31
CA ALA A 37 -8.05 10.51 7.96
C ALA A 37 -9.27 9.86 7.30
N ARG A 38 -9.40 8.53 7.44
CA ARG A 38 -10.56 7.79 6.92
C ARG A 38 -11.85 8.18 7.61
N LEU A 39 -11.83 8.28 8.94
CA LEU A 39 -13.01 8.68 9.71
C LEU A 39 -13.48 10.09 9.31
N ALA A 40 -12.55 11.04 9.14
CA ALA A 40 -12.87 12.38 8.67
C ALA A 40 -13.49 12.35 7.26
N ALA A 41 -12.95 11.51 6.35
CA ALA A 41 -13.50 11.36 5.00
C ALA A 41 -14.92 10.78 5.01
N GLU A 42 -15.17 9.76 5.83
CA GLU A 42 -16.50 9.14 6.02
C GLU A 42 -17.53 10.13 6.59
N GLN A 43 -17.08 11.09 7.39
CA GLN A 43 -17.91 12.17 7.95
C GLN A 43 -18.10 13.35 6.98
N GLY A 44 -17.55 13.27 5.76
CA GLY A 44 -17.62 14.35 4.76
C GLY A 44 -16.71 15.54 5.06
N GLN A 45 -15.77 15.41 6.01
CA GLN A 45 -14.81 16.44 6.37
C GLN A 45 -13.60 16.41 5.42
N GLY A 46 -13.83 16.65 4.13
CA GLY A 46 -12.84 16.44 3.07
C GLY A 46 -11.50 17.18 3.29
N SER A 47 -11.55 18.44 3.74
CA SER A 47 -10.33 19.22 4.01
C SER A 47 -9.52 18.69 5.19
N GLU A 48 -10.20 18.22 6.25
CA GLU A 48 -9.55 17.61 7.41
C GLU A 48 -8.94 16.27 7.04
N ALA A 49 -9.69 15.43 6.31
CA ALA A 49 -9.20 14.16 5.79
C ALA A 49 -7.95 14.35 4.93
N ALA A 50 -7.97 15.32 4.00
CA ALA A 50 -6.83 15.64 3.15
C ALA A 50 -5.59 16.00 3.99
N SER A 51 -5.73 16.92 4.94
CA SER A 51 -4.64 17.32 5.85
C SER A 51 -4.03 16.12 6.61
N LEU A 52 -4.87 15.24 7.14
CA LEU A 52 -4.43 14.03 7.86
C LEU A 52 -3.71 13.03 6.95
N TYR A 53 -4.17 12.85 5.70
CA TYR A 53 -3.46 12.04 4.71
C TYR A 53 -2.13 12.67 4.32
N GLU A 54 -2.07 13.98 4.08
CA GLU A 54 -0.85 14.70 3.76
C GLU A 54 0.20 14.52 4.87
N GLU A 55 -0.21 14.67 6.12
CA GLU A 55 0.67 14.50 7.29
C GLU A 55 1.16 13.05 7.41
N TYR A 56 0.27 12.07 7.23
CA TYR A 56 0.65 10.67 7.23
C TYR A 56 1.67 10.34 6.14
N ILE A 57 1.45 10.83 4.91
CA ILE A 57 2.38 10.65 3.80
C ILE A 57 3.72 11.32 4.12
N ALA A 58 3.72 12.60 4.53
CA ALA A 58 4.93 13.37 4.80
C ALA A 58 5.81 12.74 5.89
N THR A 59 5.20 12.10 6.89
CA THR A 59 5.91 11.44 8.00
C THR A 59 6.26 9.99 7.73
N HIS A 60 5.79 9.39 6.62
CA HIS A 60 6.05 7.99 6.32
C HIS A 60 7.54 7.76 6.01
N PRO A 61 8.20 6.72 6.56
CA PRO A 61 9.65 6.49 6.40
C PRO A 61 10.12 6.42 4.94
N MET A 62 9.30 5.87 4.03
CA MET A 62 9.67 5.88 2.62
C MET A 62 9.73 7.29 2.04
N MET A 63 8.86 8.20 2.47
CA MET A 63 8.79 9.55 1.92
C MET A 63 9.91 10.46 2.44
N GLN A 64 10.64 10.03 3.46
CA GLN A 64 11.76 10.76 4.02
C GLN A 64 13.00 10.51 3.13
N SER A 65 13.71 11.58 2.78
CA SER A 65 14.91 11.54 1.94
C SER A 65 16.12 10.90 2.62
N VAL A 66 16.04 10.67 3.94
CA VAL A 66 17.07 9.98 4.70
C VAL A 66 16.92 8.49 4.47
N PHE A 67 17.92 7.93 3.79
CA PHE A 67 18.08 6.51 3.48
C PHE A 67 17.41 5.60 4.53
N VAL A 68 16.30 4.96 4.15
CA VAL A 68 15.99 3.66 4.73
C VAL A 68 17.22 2.80 4.44
N SER A 69 17.96 2.44 5.50
CA SER A 69 19.11 1.55 5.40
C SER A 69 18.76 0.39 4.46
N LYS A 70 19.71 -0.05 3.61
CA LYS A 70 19.50 -1.20 2.70
C LYS A 70 18.95 -2.45 3.43
N ASP A 71 19.13 -2.51 4.75
CA ASP A 71 18.72 -3.62 5.60
C ASP A 71 17.33 -3.45 6.24
N GLU A 72 16.77 -2.23 6.28
CA GLU A 72 15.46 -1.98 6.88
C GLU A 72 14.35 -2.14 5.82
N ARG A 73 14.07 -3.37 5.44
CA ARG A 73 12.89 -3.69 4.63
C ARG A 73 11.64 -3.32 5.40
N LEU A 74 10.91 -2.32 4.91
CA LEU A 74 9.60 -2.00 5.46
C LEU A 74 8.65 -3.17 5.26
N GLN A 75 7.81 -3.38 6.27
CA GLN A 75 6.73 -4.37 6.19
C GLN A 75 5.82 -4.06 5.00
N PRO A 76 5.41 -5.06 4.20
CA PRO A 76 4.54 -4.85 3.05
C PRO A 76 3.27 -4.08 3.37
N SER A 77 2.70 -4.26 4.56
CA SER A 77 1.52 -3.55 5.07
C SER A 77 1.74 -2.05 5.23
N ARG A 78 2.95 -1.60 5.59
CA ARG A 78 3.27 -0.16 5.70
C ARG A 78 3.26 0.50 4.33
N VAL A 79 3.90 -0.14 3.35
CA VAL A 79 3.89 0.36 1.96
C VAL A 79 2.48 0.34 1.38
N HIS A 80 1.70 -0.70 1.68
CA HIS A 80 0.30 -0.77 1.28
C HIS A 80 -0.53 0.40 1.84
N ASN A 81 -0.38 0.69 3.14
CA ASN A 81 -1.07 1.81 3.79
C ASN A 81 -0.65 3.17 3.22
N LEU A 82 0.62 3.35 2.85
CA LEU A 82 1.08 4.52 2.12
C LEU A 82 0.34 4.67 0.78
N LEU A 83 0.27 3.60 -0.02
CA LEU A 83 -0.40 3.64 -1.33
C LEU A 83 -1.90 3.90 -1.21
N LEU A 84 -2.55 3.37 -0.16
CA LEU A 84 -3.94 3.71 0.15
C LEU A 84 -4.08 5.20 0.48
N ALA A 85 -3.20 5.76 1.31
CA ALA A 85 -3.25 7.19 1.62
C ALA A 85 -3.12 8.07 0.36
N PHE A 86 -2.24 7.70 -0.57
CA PHE A 86 -2.14 8.39 -1.86
C PHE A 86 -3.42 8.25 -2.70
N ALA A 87 -4.00 7.06 -2.77
CA ALA A 87 -5.24 6.82 -3.50
C ALA A 87 -6.37 7.73 -2.97
N GLU A 88 -6.58 7.73 -1.66
CA GLU A 88 -7.64 8.51 -1.00
C GLU A 88 -7.39 10.01 -1.12
N LEU A 89 -6.15 10.47 -0.90
CA LEU A 89 -5.81 11.90 -1.02
C LEU A 89 -6.00 12.43 -2.44
N THR A 90 -5.57 11.66 -3.44
CA THR A 90 -5.71 12.09 -4.85
C THR A 90 -7.17 12.10 -5.29
N GLU A 91 -7.99 11.19 -4.77
CA GLU A 91 -9.44 11.21 -4.96
C GLU A 91 -10.10 12.41 -4.29
N LEU A 92 -9.73 12.73 -3.04
CA LEU A 92 -10.24 13.92 -2.35
C LEU A 92 -9.96 15.20 -3.15
N TYR A 93 -8.73 15.37 -3.64
CA TYR A 93 -8.40 16.53 -4.49
C TYR A 93 -9.12 16.51 -5.84
N ARG A 94 -9.34 15.33 -6.43
CA ARG A 94 -10.14 15.22 -7.65
C ARG A 94 -11.58 15.68 -7.40
N LEU A 95 -12.17 15.29 -6.27
CA LEU A 95 -13.54 15.65 -5.90
C LEU A 95 -13.68 17.13 -5.53
N SER A 96 -12.67 17.73 -4.91
CA SER A 96 -12.67 19.17 -4.59
C SER A 96 -12.32 20.06 -5.80
N GLY A 97 -11.75 19.48 -6.86
CA GLY A 97 -11.25 20.22 -8.03
C GLY A 97 -9.84 20.80 -7.87
N ASP A 98 -9.14 20.45 -6.78
CA ASP A 98 -7.79 20.93 -6.47
C ASP A 98 -6.72 20.17 -7.28
N GLU A 99 -6.60 20.51 -8.55
CA GLU A 99 -5.73 19.77 -9.49
C GLU A 99 -4.24 19.88 -9.15
N GLN A 100 -3.78 21.05 -8.69
CA GLN A 100 -2.35 21.30 -8.43
C GLN A 100 -1.79 20.45 -7.29
N PRO A 101 -2.42 20.38 -6.09
CA PRO A 101 -2.04 19.42 -5.06
C PRO A 101 -2.11 17.97 -5.55
N ARG A 102 -3.16 17.60 -6.29
CA ARG A 102 -3.32 16.24 -6.83
C ARG A 102 -2.10 15.81 -7.66
N LEU A 103 -1.71 16.63 -8.64
CA LEU A 103 -0.58 16.34 -9.52
C LEU A 103 0.74 16.24 -8.74
N ARG A 104 0.97 17.13 -7.77
CA ARG A 104 2.16 17.08 -6.91
C ARG A 104 2.28 15.77 -6.13
N TYR A 105 1.18 15.24 -5.61
CA TYR A 105 1.18 13.96 -4.90
C TYR A 105 1.32 12.77 -5.87
N LEU A 106 0.76 12.84 -7.07
CA LEU A 106 1.01 11.82 -8.10
C LEU A 106 2.48 11.78 -8.54
N ASP A 107 3.14 12.92 -8.70
CA ASP A 107 4.56 12.96 -9.07
C ASP A 107 5.45 12.40 -7.95
N ARG A 108 5.04 12.53 -6.68
CA ARG A 108 5.73 11.91 -5.54
C ARG A 108 5.72 10.38 -5.60
N LEU A 109 4.75 9.76 -6.27
CA LEU A 109 4.69 8.30 -6.44
C LEU A 109 5.74 7.77 -7.43
N ASP A 110 6.30 8.60 -8.32
CA ASP A 110 7.22 8.14 -9.37
C ASP A 110 8.51 7.54 -8.84
N TRP A 111 8.95 7.95 -7.65
CA TRP A 111 10.11 7.30 -7.03
C TRP A 111 9.76 5.90 -6.47
N LEU A 112 8.52 5.63 -6.04
CA LEU A 112 8.10 4.29 -5.59
C LEU A 112 8.21 3.26 -6.73
N LYS A 113 7.87 3.63 -7.97
CA LYS A 113 8.06 2.78 -9.17
C LYS A 113 9.49 2.27 -9.31
N ARG A 114 10.48 3.09 -8.95
CA ARG A 114 11.92 2.78 -9.08
C ARG A 114 12.48 2.03 -7.87
N ASN A 115 11.72 1.90 -6.78
CA ASN A 115 12.18 1.28 -5.56
C ASN A 115 12.08 -0.26 -5.66
N ARG A 116 13.24 -0.93 -5.66
CA ARG A 116 13.35 -2.40 -5.78
C ARG A 116 12.78 -3.16 -4.58
N THR A 117 12.45 -2.49 -3.48
CA THR A 117 11.91 -3.14 -2.28
C THR A 117 10.39 -3.33 -2.32
N ILE A 118 9.69 -2.75 -3.30
CA ILE A 118 8.24 -2.88 -3.43
C ILE A 118 7.89 -4.22 -4.08
N GLY A 119 7.18 -5.08 -3.34
CA GLY A 119 6.68 -6.36 -3.85
C GLY A 119 5.55 -6.22 -4.87
N ALA A 120 5.31 -7.28 -5.65
CA ALA A 120 4.35 -7.31 -6.76
C ALA A 120 2.93 -6.87 -6.37
N ILE A 121 2.47 -7.24 -5.16
CA ILE A 121 1.17 -6.83 -4.63
C ILE A 121 1.08 -5.30 -4.52
N ASN A 122 2.09 -4.66 -3.92
CA ASN A 122 2.13 -3.21 -3.76
C ASN A 122 2.37 -2.49 -5.09
N LEU A 123 3.14 -3.08 -6.00
CA LEU A 123 3.24 -2.56 -7.38
C LEU A 123 1.88 -2.56 -8.08
N TYR A 124 1.05 -3.59 -7.89
CA TYR A 124 -0.29 -3.61 -8.47
C TYR A 124 -1.19 -2.51 -7.89
N HIS A 125 -1.08 -2.24 -6.59
CA HIS A 125 -1.78 -1.10 -5.97
C HIS A 125 -1.28 0.24 -6.52
N LEU A 126 0.03 0.41 -6.69
CA LEU A 126 0.60 1.60 -7.32
C LEU A 126 0.08 1.80 -8.76
N ALA A 127 0.04 0.73 -9.55
CA ALA A 127 -0.52 0.78 -10.91
C ALA A 127 -1.98 1.26 -10.90
N ARG A 128 -2.79 0.77 -9.95
CA ARG A 128 -4.18 1.23 -9.80
C ARG A 128 -4.26 2.72 -9.48
N VAL A 129 -3.46 3.22 -8.55
CA VAL A 129 -3.46 4.66 -8.20
C VAL A 129 -3.16 5.51 -9.44
N TYR A 130 -2.20 5.10 -10.27
CA TYR A 130 -1.94 5.81 -11.53
C TYR A 130 -3.13 5.76 -12.48
N MET A 131 -3.69 4.57 -12.73
CA MET A 131 -4.78 4.40 -13.69
C MET A 131 -6.06 5.12 -13.26
N ASP A 132 -6.40 5.06 -11.97
CA ASP A 132 -7.57 5.73 -11.40
C ASP A 132 -7.43 7.27 -11.48
N ASN A 133 -6.21 7.78 -11.62
CA ASN A 133 -5.90 9.20 -11.84
C ASN A 133 -5.56 9.55 -13.31
N GLY A 134 -5.95 8.70 -14.27
CA GLY A 134 -5.77 8.95 -15.70
C GLY A 134 -4.32 8.84 -16.20
N ARG A 135 -3.37 8.45 -15.35
CA ARG A 135 -1.96 8.20 -15.70
C ARG A 135 -1.81 6.77 -16.25
N ILE A 136 -2.50 6.50 -17.36
CA ILE A 136 -2.64 5.16 -17.93
C ILE A 136 -1.28 4.54 -18.27
N ASP A 137 -0.40 5.29 -18.95
CA ASP A 137 0.91 4.80 -19.37
C ASP A 137 1.80 4.43 -18.18
N GLN A 138 1.82 5.25 -17.12
CA GLN A 138 2.54 4.93 -15.89
C GLN A 138 1.99 3.67 -15.22
N GLY A 139 0.66 3.49 -15.24
CA GLY A 139 0.00 2.28 -14.75
C GLY A 139 0.42 1.04 -15.52
N LEU A 140 0.38 1.11 -16.86
CA LEU A 140 0.80 0.02 -17.77
C LEU A 140 2.26 -0.37 -17.55
N ASP A 141 3.16 0.60 -17.42
CA ASP A 141 4.57 0.34 -17.14
C ASP A 141 4.77 -0.48 -15.86
N VAL A 142 4.03 -0.14 -14.80
CA VAL A 142 4.12 -0.86 -13.52
C VAL A 142 3.56 -2.28 -13.65
N LEU A 143 2.45 -2.46 -14.38
CA LEU A 143 1.89 -3.79 -14.64
C LEU A 143 2.84 -4.65 -15.48
N ALA A 144 3.46 -4.10 -16.52
CA ALA A 144 4.43 -4.78 -17.36
C ALA A 144 5.67 -5.21 -16.56
N LYS A 145 6.07 -4.40 -15.57
CA LYS A 145 7.13 -4.80 -14.64
C LYS A 145 6.73 -6.03 -13.82
N ILE A 146 5.50 -6.10 -13.30
CA ILE A 146 5.02 -7.26 -12.53
C ILE A 146 5.06 -8.53 -13.38
N THR A 147 4.61 -8.43 -14.64
CA THR A 147 4.60 -9.59 -15.54
C THR A 147 6.02 -10.04 -15.88
N SER A 148 6.89 -9.10 -16.26
CA SER A 148 8.28 -9.40 -16.59
C SER A 148 9.06 -10.00 -15.40
N ASP A 149 8.87 -9.45 -14.18
CA ASP A 149 9.51 -9.99 -12.98
C ASP A 149 9.05 -11.43 -12.69
N GLN A 150 7.75 -11.71 -12.83
CA GLN A 150 7.18 -13.04 -12.57
C GLN A 150 7.58 -14.07 -13.65
N GLU A 151 7.64 -13.67 -14.92
CA GLU A 151 8.12 -14.53 -16.01
C GLU A 151 9.60 -14.90 -15.85
N ARG A 152 10.41 -13.93 -15.41
CA ARG A 152 11.84 -14.14 -15.20
C ARG A 152 12.16 -14.89 -13.92
N PHE A 153 11.41 -14.64 -12.85
CA PHE A 153 11.60 -15.24 -11.54
C PHE A 153 10.26 -15.67 -10.94
N PRO A 154 9.72 -16.83 -11.38
CA PRO A 154 8.42 -17.30 -10.94
C PRO A 154 8.34 -17.47 -9.41
N ARG A 155 7.27 -16.94 -8.84
CA ARG A 155 6.93 -17.02 -7.41
C ARG A 155 5.46 -17.34 -7.24
N GLU A 156 5.14 -18.51 -6.71
CA GLU A 156 3.76 -18.99 -6.62
C GLU A 156 2.86 -18.03 -5.85
N GLU A 157 3.39 -17.40 -4.80
CA GLU A 157 2.69 -16.42 -3.97
C GLU A 157 2.24 -15.17 -4.76
N HIS A 158 2.83 -14.92 -5.93
CA HIS A 158 2.51 -13.80 -6.80
C HIS A 158 1.59 -14.16 -7.98
N ASN A 159 1.20 -15.43 -8.17
CA ASN A 159 0.40 -15.84 -9.33
C ASN A 159 -0.91 -15.06 -9.47
N LYS A 160 -1.58 -14.79 -8.34
CA LYS A 160 -2.83 -14.02 -8.34
C LYS A 160 -2.63 -12.58 -8.81
N VAL A 161 -1.56 -11.91 -8.38
CA VAL A 161 -1.30 -10.52 -8.78
C VAL A 161 -0.79 -10.46 -10.22
N TYR A 162 0.01 -11.44 -10.65
CA TYR A 162 0.43 -11.61 -12.02
C TYR A 162 -0.75 -11.74 -12.99
N LEU A 163 -1.69 -12.66 -12.74
CA LEU A 163 -2.86 -12.85 -13.59
C LEU A 163 -3.74 -11.59 -13.67
N ARG A 164 -3.89 -10.88 -12.54
CA ARG A 164 -4.60 -9.58 -12.52
C ARG A 164 -3.89 -8.51 -13.36
N ALA A 165 -2.55 -8.48 -13.31
CA ALA A 165 -1.76 -7.56 -14.12
C ALA A 165 -1.92 -7.87 -15.61
N CYS A 166 -1.79 -9.14 -16.02
CA CYS A 166 -2.02 -9.56 -17.41
C CYS A 166 -3.42 -9.19 -17.91
N ALA A 167 -4.46 -9.52 -17.13
CA ALA A 167 -5.84 -9.21 -17.49
C ALA A 167 -6.06 -7.70 -17.65
N ARG A 168 -5.45 -6.88 -16.79
CA ARG A 168 -5.56 -5.42 -16.87
C ARG A 168 -4.79 -4.85 -18.08
N LEU A 169 -3.58 -5.33 -18.35
CA LEU A 169 -2.79 -4.95 -19.53
C LEU A 169 -3.59 -5.23 -20.82
N LEU A 170 -4.08 -6.46 -20.98
CA LEU A 170 -4.87 -6.86 -22.15
C LEU A 170 -6.12 -6.00 -22.31
N LYS A 171 -6.87 -5.80 -21.21
CA LYS A 171 -8.07 -4.96 -21.24
C LYS A 171 -7.74 -3.53 -21.69
N THR A 172 -6.76 -2.88 -21.07
CA THR A 172 -6.42 -1.49 -21.38
C THR A 172 -5.85 -1.32 -22.78
N GLN A 173 -4.98 -2.23 -23.24
CA GLN A 173 -4.46 -2.21 -24.61
C GLN A 173 -5.57 -2.42 -25.65
N SER A 174 -6.52 -3.32 -25.37
CA SER A 174 -7.67 -3.54 -26.28
C SER A 174 -8.56 -2.30 -26.39
N GLN A 175 -8.67 -1.51 -25.32
CA GLN A 175 -9.41 -0.24 -25.30
C GLN A 175 -8.64 0.88 -26.03
N GLN A 176 -7.32 0.96 -25.88
CA GLN A 176 -6.49 1.94 -26.60
C GLN A 176 -6.38 1.65 -28.11
N GLY A 177 -6.49 0.37 -28.51
CA GLY A 177 -6.53 -0.05 -29.91
C GLY A 177 -7.88 0.12 -30.61
N ARG A 178 -8.91 0.60 -29.89
CA ARG A 178 -10.24 0.92 -30.43
C ARG A 178 -10.51 2.41 -30.17
N PRO A 179 -10.05 3.31 -31.06
CA PRO A 179 -10.20 4.74 -30.82
C PRO A 179 -11.67 5.16 -30.74
N ASP A 180 -12.53 4.63 -31.60
CA ASP A 180 -13.97 4.84 -31.61
C ASP A 180 -14.64 3.72 -32.46
N GLU A 181 -15.58 2.99 -31.86
CA GLU A 181 -16.78 2.48 -32.55
C GLU A 181 -17.94 3.41 -32.13
#